data_AF-A0A1I3H7E9-F1
#
_entry.id   AF-A0A1I3H7E9-F1
#
_cell.length_a   1.000
_cell.length_b   1.000
_cell.length_c   1.000
_cell.angle_alpha   90.00
_cell.angle_beta   90.00
_cell.angle_gamma   90.00
#
_symmetry.space_group_name_H-M   'P 1'
#
loop_
_entity.id
_entity.type
_entity.pdbx_description
1 polymer ?
#
loop_
_entity_poly.entity_id
_entity_poly.type
_entity_poly.pdbx_seq_one_letter_code
_entity_poly.pdbx_strand_id
1 'polypeptide(L)'
;MRIDRLRKYGIADLLPPLNEIEYLANHWRNAGYVMAGGMGPAPLTSQELIAWQQGSGVELNPWEFYTILGMSRKYIAGFINGSEYGAQAPFDIGHVTSSDVDDSIRAIFGSRSRKAK
;
A
#
# COMPACT_ATOMS: atom_id res chain seq x y z
N MET A 1 -12.34 -3.36 7.88
CA MET A 1 -10.89 -3.51 7.55
C MET A 1 -10.35 -2.20 6.95
N ARG A 2 -9.03 -1.98 6.89
CA ARG A 2 -8.43 -0.71 6.38
C ARG A 2 -8.83 -0.38 4.93
N ILE A 3 -9.11 -1.40 4.10
CA ILE A 3 -9.61 -1.24 2.71
C ILE A 3 -11.00 -0.59 2.65
N ASP A 4 -11.92 -0.92 3.56
CA ASP A 4 -13.27 -0.30 3.57
C ASP A 4 -13.20 1.20 3.86
N ARG A 5 -12.23 1.62 4.68
CA ARG A 5 -11.94 3.05 4.88
C ARG A 5 -11.33 3.69 3.63
N LEU A 6 -10.42 3.01 2.94
CA LEU A 6 -9.81 3.53 1.71
C LEU A 6 -10.80 3.64 0.54
N ARG A 7 -11.77 2.71 0.45
CA ARG A 7 -12.89 2.79 -0.50
C ARG A 7 -13.73 4.05 -0.28
N LYS A 8 -14.01 4.39 0.99
CA LYS A 8 -14.73 5.63 1.35
C LYS A 8 -14.01 6.90 0.85
N TYR A 9 -12.68 6.86 0.71
CA TYR A 9 -11.88 7.99 0.23
C TYR A 9 -11.57 7.93 -1.27
N GLY A 10 -12.12 6.96 -2.02
CA GLY A 10 -11.80 6.76 -3.45
C GLY A 10 -10.37 6.28 -3.71
N ILE A 11 -9.61 5.94 -2.67
CA ILE A 11 -8.20 5.53 -2.76
C ILE A 11 -8.10 4.06 -3.17
N ALA A 12 -9.12 3.26 -2.87
CA ALA A 12 -9.12 1.84 -3.20
C ALA A 12 -9.19 1.57 -4.71
N ASP A 13 -9.79 2.46 -5.49
CA ASP A 13 -9.90 2.35 -6.95
C ASP A 13 -8.55 2.60 -7.66
N LEU A 14 -7.55 3.09 -6.93
CA LEU A 14 -6.19 3.33 -7.41
C LEU A 14 -5.30 2.08 -7.30
N LEU A 15 -5.68 1.13 -6.46
CA LEU A 15 -4.93 -0.11 -6.33
C LEU A 15 -5.28 -1.00 -7.54
N PRO A 16 -4.29 -1.52 -8.27
CA PRO A 16 -4.57 -2.47 -9.33
C PRO A 16 -5.32 -3.68 -8.74
N PRO A 17 -6.40 -4.15 -9.37
CA PRO A 17 -7.16 -5.26 -8.84
C PRO A 17 -6.29 -6.53 -8.81
N LEU A 18 -6.26 -7.20 -7.66
CA LEU A 18 -5.49 -8.43 -7.49
C LEU A 18 -6.22 -9.67 -8.03
N ASN A 19 -7.50 -9.57 -8.43
CA ASN A 19 -8.26 -10.68 -9.02
C ASN A 19 -8.00 -12.03 -8.31
N GLU A 20 -7.61 -13.05 -9.07
CA GLU A 20 -7.38 -14.42 -8.61
C GLU A 20 -6.14 -14.58 -7.72
N ILE A 21 -5.24 -13.59 -7.62
CA ILE A 21 -3.99 -13.66 -6.83
C ILE A 21 -4.10 -13.07 -5.42
N GLU A 22 -5.30 -12.72 -4.96
CA GLU A 22 -5.52 -12.17 -3.61
C GLU A 22 -5.10 -13.15 -2.49
N TYR A 23 -5.22 -14.46 -2.73
CA TYR A 23 -4.77 -15.48 -1.77
C TYR A 23 -3.28 -15.36 -1.47
N LEU A 24 -2.47 -14.97 -2.45
CA LEU A 24 -1.03 -14.84 -2.29
C LEU A 24 -0.65 -13.66 -1.38
N ALA A 25 -1.39 -12.55 -1.48
CA ALA A 25 -1.27 -11.43 -0.56
C ALA A 25 -1.69 -11.81 0.88
N ASN A 26 -2.70 -12.67 1.01
CA ASN A 26 -3.10 -13.22 2.31
C ASN A 26 -2.06 -14.18 2.88
N HIS A 27 -1.43 -15.04 2.07
CA HIS A 27 -0.31 -15.88 2.50
C HIS A 27 0.87 -15.03 2.97
N TRP A 28 1.23 -13.99 2.22
CA TRP A 28 2.28 -13.07 2.61
C TRP A 28 1.95 -12.33 3.93
N ARG A 29 0.69 -11.92 4.14
CA ARG A 29 0.21 -11.36 5.41
C ARG A 29 0.33 -12.36 6.54
N ASN A 30 -0.10 -13.61 6.33
CA ASN A 30 -0.09 -14.66 7.34
C ASN A 30 1.34 -15.10 7.70
N ALA A 31 2.28 -14.98 6.76
CA ALA A 31 3.71 -15.16 6.99
C ALA A 31 4.35 -13.98 7.74
N GLY A 32 3.63 -12.87 7.96
CA GLY A 32 4.07 -11.73 8.77
C GLY A 32 4.47 -10.47 8.00
N TYR A 33 4.32 -10.44 6.68
CA TYR A 33 4.82 -9.44 5.72
C TYR A 33 6.35 -9.28 5.68
N VAL A 34 6.98 -9.11 6.84
CA VAL A 34 8.40 -8.80 7.07
C VAL A 34 8.82 -9.43 8.39
N MET A 35 10.12 -9.57 8.61
CA MET A 35 10.69 -10.04 9.87
C MET A 35 11.25 -8.89 10.71
N ALA A 36 11.50 -9.15 11.99
CA ALA A 36 12.27 -8.24 12.83
C ALA A 36 13.77 -8.46 12.58
N GLY A 37 14.44 -7.44 12.06
CA GLY A 37 15.90 -7.41 11.93
C GLY A 37 16.57 -6.67 13.09
N GLY A 38 17.91 -6.71 13.14
CA GLY A 38 18.68 -6.09 14.22
C GLY A 38 18.58 -4.55 14.28
N MET A 39 18.32 -3.89 13.14
CA MET A 39 18.22 -2.43 13.01
C MET A 39 16.84 -1.96 12.52
N GLY A 40 15.80 -2.75 12.78
CA GLY A 40 14.43 -2.47 12.32
C GLY A 40 13.86 -3.58 11.43
N PRO A 41 12.75 -3.34 10.72
CA PRO A 41 12.10 -4.36 9.92
C PRO A 41 12.97 -4.79 8.74
N ALA A 42 13.02 -6.09 8.47
CA ALA A 42 13.79 -6.68 7.37
C ALA A 42 12.89 -7.59 6.51
N PRO A 43 13.23 -7.81 5.22
CA PRO A 43 12.44 -8.69 4.36
C PRO A 43 12.44 -10.13 4.89
N LEU A 44 11.35 -10.85 4.62
CA LEU A 44 11.26 -12.30 4.87
C LEU A 44 12.41 -13.03 4.18
N THR A 45 12.94 -14.03 4.87
CA THR A 45 13.93 -14.96 4.37
C THR A 45 13.27 -16.25 3.87
N SER A 46 14.00 -17.01 3.05
CA SER A 46 13.54 -18.33 2.64
C SER A 46 13.30 -19.27 3.83
N GLN A 47 14.10 -19.15 4.90
CA GLN A 47 13.96 -19.98 6.09
C GLN A 47 12.64 -19.72 6.82
N GLU A 48 12.27 -18.45 6.98
CA GLU A 48 11.00 -18.07 7.61
C GLU A 48 9.81 -18.52 6.78
N LEU A 49 9.90 -18.37 5.45
CA LEU A 49 8.81 -18.79 4.57
C LEU A 49 8.64 -20.32 4.58
N ILE A 50 9.75 -21.08 4.59
CA ILE A 50 9.72 -22.54 4.75
C ILE A 50 9.13 -22.94 6.11
N ALA A 51 9.55 -22.29 7.19
CA ALA A 51 9.02 -22.56 8.53
C ALA A 51 7.52 -22.25 8.61
N TRP A 52 7.07 -21.16 7.98
CA TRP A 52 5.66 -20.82 7.87
C TRP A 52 4.88 -21.87 7.07
N GLN A 53 5.41 -22.36 5.95
CA GLN A 53 4.77 -23.45 5.18
C GLN A 53 4.61 -24.71 6.04
N GLN A 54 5.65 -25.07 6.80
CA GLN A 54 5.60 -26.22 7.72
C GLN A 54 4.57 -26.05 8.84
N GLY A 55 4.47 -24.86 9.44
CA GLY A 55 3.53 -24.59 10.53
C GLY A 55 2.08 -24.39 10.08
N SER A 56 1.87 -23.85 8.89
CA SER A 56 0.54 -23.56 8.35
C SER A 56 -0.05 -24.72 7.52
N GLY A 57 0.79 -25.65 7.06
CA GLY A 57 0.39 -26.69 6.12
C GLY A 57 0.13 -26.20 4.69
N VAL A 58 0.49 -24.95 4.37
CA VAL A 58 0.32 -24.38 3.04
C VAL A 58 1.51 -24.75 2.16
N GLU A 59 1.23 -25.39 1.03
CA GLU A 59 2.23 -25.68 -0.01
C GLU A 59 2.20 -24.59 -1.08
N LEU A 60 3.31 -23.86 -1.21
CA LEU A 60 3.51 -22.86 -2.24
C LEU A 60 4.20 -23.47 -3.45
N ASN A 61 3.70 -23.11 -4.63
CA ASN A 61 4.41 -23.33 -5.88
C ASN A 61 5.71 -22.52 -5.92
N PRO A 62 6.71 -22.92 -6.73
CA PRO A 62 7.98 -22.21 -6.81
C PRO A 62 7.84 -20.70 -7.11
N TRP A 63 6.94 -20.34 -8.03
CA TRP A 63 6.71 -18.94 -8.40
C TRP A 63 6.05 -18.14 -7.26
N GLU A 64 5.16 -18.76 -6.48
CA GLU A 64 4.48 -18.14 -5.33
C GLU A 64 5.49 -17.85 -4.23
N PHE A 65 6.38 -18.82 -3.96
CA PHE A 65 7.47 -18.69 -3.01
C PHE A 65 8.35 -17.47 -3.32
N TYR A 66 8.81 -17.36 -4.57
CA TYR A 66 9.63 -16.21 -4.98
C TYR A 66 8.84 -14.90 -5.00
N THR A 67 7.55 -14.94 -5.34
CA THR A 67 6.69 -13.76 -5.33
C THR A 67 6.53 -13.21 -3.92
N ILE A 68 6.27 -14.05 -2.92
CA ILE A 68 6.14 -13.62 -1.52
C ILE A 68 7.43 -12.97 -1.01
N LEU A 69 8.59 -13.58 -1.28
CA LEU A 69 9.89 -12.97 -0.93
C LEU A 69 10.11 -11.65 -1.67
N GLY A 70 9.72 -11.56 -2.94
CA GLY A 70 9.77 -10.34 -3.74
C GLY A 70 8.90 -9.23 -3.17
N MET A 71 7.66 -9.55 -2.79
CA MET A 71 6.73 -8.60 -2.16
C MET A 71 7.29 -8.07 -0.85
N SER A 72 7.85 -8.93 0.01
CA SER A 72 8.47 -8.51 1.26
C SER A 72 9.63 -7.53 1.05
N ARG A 73 10.52 -7.80 0.07
CA ARG A 73 11.63 -6.91 -0.27
C ARG A 73 11.15 -5.56 -0.80
N LYS A 74 10.18 -5.56 -1.70
CA LYS A 74 9.61 -4.32 -2.27
C LYS A 74 8.87 -3.51 -1.21
N TYR A 75 8.20 -4.16 -0.27
CA TYR A 75 7.54 -3.50 0.84
C TYR A 75 8.55 -2.76 1.73
N ILE A 76 9.67 -3.38 2.10
CA ILE A 76 10.73 -2.71 2.88
C ILE A 76 11.36 -1.55 2.09
N ALA A 77 11.64 -1.74 0.80
CA ALA A 77 12.17 -0.66 -0.04
C ALA A 77 11.21 0.54 -0.08
N GLY A 78 9.91 0.30 -0.23
CA GLY A 78 8.88 1.35 -0.17
C GLY A 78 8.76 1.99 1.21
N PHE A 79 8.90 1.21 2.29
CA PHE A 79 8.89 1.70 3.66
C PHE A 79 10.06 2.66 3.95
N ILE A 80 11.26 2.30 3.51
CA ILE A 80 12.46 3.13 3.66
C ILE A 80 12.33 4.41 2.84
N ASN A 81 12.05 4.27 1.53
CA ASN A 81 11.96 5.42 0.63
C ASN A 81 10.82 6.37 1.03
N GLY A 82 9.70 5.83 1.50
CA GLY A 82 8.54 6.62 1.95
C GLY A 82 8.77 7.41 3.24
N SER A 83 9.88 7.18 3.94
CA SER A 83 10.25 7.95 5.12
C SER A 83 11.02 9.24 4.80
N GLU A 84 11.44 9.43 3.54
CA GLU A 84 12.15 10.62 3.08
C GLU A 84 11.20 11.80 2.81
N TYR A 85 11.66 13.03 3.07
CA TYR A 85 10.87 14.23 2.81
C TYR A 85 10.66 14.42 1.30
N GLY A 86 9.40 14.51 0.86
CA GLY A 86 9.03 14.63 -0.54
C GLY A 86 8.89 13.29 -1.28
N ALA A 87 8.93 12.15 -0.56
CA ALA A 87 8.66 10.85 -1.16
C ALA A 87 7.27 10.80 -1.78
N GLN A 88 7.22 10.46 -3.07
CA GLN A 88 5.97 10.34 -3.82
C GLN A 88 5.23 9.05 -3.43
N ALA A 89 3.89 9.13 -3.36
CA ALA A 89 3.07 7.95 -3.13
C ALA A 89 3.23 6.94 -4.29
N PRO A 90 3.29 5.62 -4.02
CA PRO A 90 3.48 4.60 -5.07
C PRO A 90 2.39 4.59 -6.16
N PHE A 91 1.18 5.00 -5.79
CA PHE A 91 0.07 5.20 -6.70
C PHE A 91 -0.34 6.66 -6.56
N ASP A 92 -0.03 7.47 -7.57
CA ASP A 92 -0.28 8.91 -7.57
C ASP A 92 -1.62 9.22 -8.24
N ILE A 93 -2.37 10.15 -7.65
CA ILE A 93 -3.62 10.72 -8.20
C ILE A 93 -3.42 12.10 -8.81
N GLY A 94 -2.16 12.52 -8.97
CA GLY A 94 -1.82 13.89 -9.28
C GLY A 94 -1.75 14.70 -7.98
N HIS A 95 -0.74 15.55 -7.89
CA HIS A 95 -0.55 16.43 -6.76
C HIS A 95 -1.60 17.53 -6.78
N VAL A 96 -2.44 17.62 -5.74
CA VAL A 96 -3.23 18.83 -5.50
C VAL A 96 -2.25 19.90 -5.03
N THR A 97 -2.01 20.89 -5.87
CA THR A 97 -1.14 22.03 -5.56
C THR A 97 -1.91 23.05 -4.70
N SER A 98 -1.19 23.91 -3.98
CA SER A 98 -1.82 24.99 -3.22
C SER A 98 -2.67 25.91 -4.11
N SER A 99 -2.31 26.05 -5.41
CA SER A 99 -3.12 26.77 -6.39
C SER A 99 -4.47 26.10 -6.66
N ASP A 100 -4.52 24.77 -6.72
CA ASP A 100 -5.78 24.03 -6.94
C ASP A 100 -6.74 24.19 -5.74
N VAL A 101 -6.17 24.32 -4.52
CA VAL A 101 -6.92 24.60 -3.30
C VAL A 101 -7.47 26.04 -3.31
N ASP A 102 -6.64 27.01 -3.69
CA ASP A 102 -7.04 28.43 -3.77
C ASP A 102 -8.18 28.63 -4.78
N ASP A 103 -8.11 27.99 -5.94
CA ASP A 103 -9.17 28.04 -6.96
C ASP A 103 -10.47 27.40 -6.46
N SER A 104 -10.39 26.29 -5.73
CA SER A 104 -11.54 25.63 -5.11
C SER A 104 -12.21 26.49 -4.03
N ILE A 105 -11.41 27.11 -3.16
CA ILE A 105 -11.90 28.04 -2.12
C ILE A 105 -12.60 29.23 -2.79
N ARG A 106 -12.00 29.82 -3.82
CA ARG A 106 -12.61 30.92 -4.58
C ARG A 106 -13.91 30.51 -5.26
N ALA A 107 -14.02 29.31 -5.81
CA ALA A 107 -15.26 28.83 -6.43
C ALA A 107 -16.40 28.68 -5.41
N ILE A 108 -16.13 28.11 -4.23
CA ILE A 108 -17.14 27.88 -3.17
C ILE A 108 -17.59 29.19 -2.53
N PHE A 109 -16.66 30.07 -2.18
CA PHE A 109 -16.98 31.31 -1.45
C PHE A 109 -17.31 32.48 -2.38
N GLY A 110 -16.72 32.55 -3.57
CA GLY A 110 -17.03 33.56 -4.58
C GLY A 110 -18.41 33.41 -5.22
N SER A 111 -18.97 32.18 -5.26
CA SER A 111 -20.35 31.94 -5.73
C SER A 111 -21.40 32.40 -4.71
N ARG A 112 -21.10 32.39 -3.41
CA ARG A 112 -21.99 32.87 -2.35
C ARG A 112 -22.17 34.40 -2.35
N SER A 113 -21.17 35.16 -2.78
CA SER A 113 -21.25 36.63 -2.87
C SER A 113 -22.27 37.11 -3.93
N ARG A 114 -22.60 36.30 -4.94
CA ARG A 114 -23.53 36.68 -6.03
C ARG A 114 -25.01 36.44 -5.77
N LYS A 115 -25.40 35.72 -4.71
CA LYS A 115 -26.81 35.36 -4.42
C LYS A 115 -27.52 36.27 -3.40
N ALA A 116 -26.89 37.36 -2.97
CA ALA A 116 -27.43 38.28 -1.96
C ALA A 116 -28.06 39.56 -2.56
N LYS A 117 -28.66 39.50 -3.75
CA LYS A 117 -29.29 40.65 -4.40
C LYS A 117 -30.70 40.34 -4.86
#